data_AF-A0A2N8PNQ4-F1
#
_entry.id   AF-A0A2N8PNQ4-F1
#
_cell.length_a   1.000
_cell.length_b   1.000
_cell.length_c   1.000
_cell.angle_alpha   90.00
_cell.angle_beta   90.00
_cell.angle_gamma   90.00
#
_symmetry.space_group_name_H-M   'P 1'
#
loop_
_entity.id
_entity.type
_entity.pdbx_description
1 polymer ?
#
loop_
_entity_poly.entity_id
_entity_poly.type
_entity_poly.pdbx_seq_one_letter_code
_entity_poly.pdbx_strand_id
1 'polypeptide(L)'
;MSDAAQISETPENPATPDAAEAFEAQPAEPEPVNAPDPAEVIRAEIQREYAGRLAKAELRAEAAKAGVDFPDGFIDLLDLSKLLGEDGEPAAEAIALALKPFQAEPEPKFPQIMGMGHYNGIGARSSVSLDARNR
;
A
#
# COMPACT_ATOMS: atom_id res chain seq x y z
N MET A 1 44.24 12.92 -72.63
CA MET A 1 45.53 12.34 -72.21
C MET A 1 46.14 13.30 -71.22
N SER A 2 46.38 12.82 -69.99
CA SER A 2 47.43 13.27 -69.05
C SER A 2 47.27 14.70 -68.49
N ASP A 3 46.86 14.80 -67.23
CA ASP A 3 47.73 14.80 -66.03
C ASP A 3 48.43 16.13 -65.82
N ALA A 4 48.11 16.81 -64.72
CA ALA A 4 49.06 17.05 -63.63
C ALA A 4 48.42 17.97 -62.57
N ALA A 5 48.04 17.35 -61.46
CA ALA A 5 47.83 18.04 -60.20
C ALA A 5 49.17 18.61 -59.70
N GLN A 6 49.15 19.83 -59.19
CA GLN A 6 50.19 20.33 -58.27
C GLN A 6 49.49 21.03 -57.11
N ILE A 7 49.24 20.24 -56.06
CA ILE A 7 48.86 20.68 -54.73
C ILE A 7 50.19 20.80 -53.99
N SER A 8 50.56 22.01 -53.58
CA SER A 8 51.73 22.26 -52.75
C SER A 8 51.47 21.77 -51.32
N GLU A 9 52.15 20.67 -50.94
CA GLU A 9 53.06 20.57 -49.78
C GLU A 9 53.21 21.87 -48.97
N THR A 10 53.15 21.95 -47.64
CA THR A 10 53.66 21.05 -46.58
C THR A 10 53.21 21.61 -45.20
N PRO A 11 53.21 20.81 -44.13
CA PRO A 11 52.49 21.05 -42.90
C PRO A 11 53.35 21.75 -41.84
N GLU A 12 52.74 22.68 -41.10
CA GLU A 12 53.30 23.18 -39.85
C GLU A 12 52.37 22.80 -38.70
N ASN A 13 52.67 21.63 -38.14
CA ASN A 13 52.28 21.29 -36.79
C ASN A 13 53.50 21.48 -35.89
N PRO A 14 53.50 22.45 -34.97
CA PRO A 14 54.27 22.30 -33.74
C PRO A 14 53.34 21.71 -32.67
N ALA A 15 53.48 20.41 -32.46
CA ALA A 15 53.12 19.78 -31.20
C ALA A 15 54.12 20.22 -30.13
N THR A 16 53.67 20.81 -29.01
CA THR A 16 53.96 20.36 -27.63
C THR A 16 53.22 21.25 -26.61
N PRO A 17 53.01 20.76 -25.38
CA PRO A 17 51.75 20.89 -24.66
C PRO A 17 51.92 21.78 -23.42
N ASP A 18 50.92 21.74 -22.54
CA ASP A 18 50.97 22.14 -21.14
C ASP A 18 50.47 23.57 -20.87
N ALA A 19 49.20 23.67 -20.51
CA ALA A 19 48.77 24.21 -19.22
C ALA A 19 47.24 24.23 -19.15
N ALA A 20 46.71 23.37 -18.31
CA ALA A 20 45.58 23.66 -17.41
C ALA A 20 44.55 24.69 -17.87
N GLU A 21 43.52 24.24 -18.59
CA GLU A 21 42.17 24.72 -18.32
C GLU A 21 41.33 23.51 -17.93
N ALA A 22 41.39 23.21 -16.64
CA ALA A 22 40.30 22.51 -15.98
C ALA A 22 39.05 23.35 -16.25
N PHE A 23 38.24 22.93 -17.22
CA PHE A 23 36.88 23.42 -17.35
C PHE A 23 36.16 22.90 -16.12
N GLU A 24 36.20 23.74 -15.09
CA GLU A 24 35.57 23.57 -13.81
C GLU A 24 34.12 23.18 -14.09
N ALA A 25 33.79 21.93 -13.78
CA ALA A 25 32.42 21.47 -13.82
C ALA A 25 31.64 22.38 -12.87
N GLN A 26 30.92 23.35 -13.45
CA GLN A 26 30.01 24.18 -12.71
C GLN A 26 29.11 23.24 -11.89
N PRO A 27 29.08 23.34 -10.56
CA PRO A 27 28.12 22.57 -9.79
C PRO A 27 26.75 23.01 -10.30
N ALA A 28 26.00 22.07 -10.87
CA ALA A 28 24.61 22.28 -11.22
C ALA A 28 23.92 22.84 -9.97
N GLU A 29 23.55 24.12 -10.01
CA GLU A 29 22.74 24.73 -8.97
C GLU A 29 21.48 23.86 -8.83
N PRO A 30 21.11 23.45 -7.60
CA PRO A 30 19.89 22.69 -7.42
C PRO A 30 18.73 23.58 -7.85
N GLU A 31 18.00 23.15 -8.90
CA GLU A 31 16.70 23.69 -9.29
C GLU A 31 15.88 23.99 -8.02
N PRO A 32 15.27 25.18 -7.90
CA PRO A 32 14.47 25.49 -6.73
C PRO A 32 13.35 24.46 -6.65
N VAL A 33 13.42 23.61 -5.63
CA VAL A 33 12.31 22.71 -5.25
C VAL A 33 11.11 23.63 -5.06
N ASN A 34 10.18 23.60 -6.02
CA ASN A 34 9.02 24.47 -6.05
C ASN A 34 8.17 24.09 -4.83
N ALA A 35 8.35 24.80 -3.73
CA ALA A 35 7.59 24.57 -2.51
C ALA A 35 6.11 24.78 -2.86
N PRO A 36 5.22 23.80 -2.56
CA PRO A 36 3.82 23.94 -2.89
C PRO A 36 3.26 25.20 -2.24
N ASP A 37 2.38 25.91 -2.95
CA ASP A 37 1.72 27.10 -2.44
C ASP A 37 1.03 26.73 -1.11
N PRO A 38 1.27 27.46 0.00
CA PRO A 38 0.62 27.19 1.28
C PRO A 38 -0.91 27.09 1.15
N ALA A 39 -1.52 27.81 0.21
CA ALA A 39 -2.95 27.69 -0.06
C ALA A 39 -3.34 26.33 -0.68
N GLU A 40 -2.49 25.73 -1.51
CA GLU A 40 -2.70 24.39 -2.06
C GLU A 40 -2.58 23.32 -0.99
N VAL A 41 -1.61 23.44 -0.09
CA VAL A 41 -1.45 22.53 1.05
C VAL A 41 -2.70 22.55 1.94
N ILE A 42 -3.23 23.75 2.24
CA ILE A 42 -4.46 23.90 3.02
C ILE A 42 -5.66 23.29 2.28
N ARG A 43 -5.81 23.53 0.98
CA ARG A 43 -6.90 22.95 0.18
C ARG A 43 -6.83 21.43 0.16
N ALA A 44 -5.65 20.85 -0.01
CA ALA A 44 -5.45 19.40 -0.01
C ALA A 44 -5.81 18.77 1.34
N GLU A 45 -5.44 19.42 2.46
CA GLU A 45 -5.79 18.93 3.79
C GLU A 45 -7.31 18.96 4.03
N ILE A 46 -7.96 20.06 3.64
CA ILE A 46 -9.43 20.18 3.74
C ILE A 46 -10.10 19.08 2.91
N GLN A 47 -9.67 18.89 1.65
CA GLN A 47 -10.20 17.85 0.78
C GLN A 47 -10.05 16.45 1.41
N ARG A 48 -8.90 16.16 2.01
CA ARG A 48 -8.65 14.89 2.69
C ARG A 48 -9.60 14.65 3.87
N GLU A 49 -9.89 15.69 4.65
CA GLU A 49 -10.83 15.58 5.77
C GLU A 49 -12.26 15.29 5.27
N TYR A 50 -12.71 15.99 4.23
CA TYR A 50 -14.02 15.75 3.62
C TYR A 50 -14.12 14.38 2.96
N ALA A 51 -13.07 13.96 2.25
CA ALA A 51 -12.96 12.65 1.65
C ALA A 51 -13.10 11.54 2.70
N GLY A 52 -12.42 11.65 3.84
CA GLY A 52 -12.56 10.70 4.94
C GLY A 52 -14.01 10.60 5.44
N ARG A 53 -14.69 11.74 5.64
CA ARG A 53 -16.10 11.77 6.05
C ARG A 53 -17.02 11.13 5.00
N LEU A 54 -16.75 11.34 3.72
CA LEU A 54 -17.51 10.75 2.62
C LEU A 54 -17.30 9.23 2.55
N ALA A 55 -16.05 8.76 2.63
CA ALA A 55 -15.73 7.33 2.66
C ALA A 55 -16.39 6.61 3.85
N LYS A 56 -16.44 7.27 5.01
CA LYS A 56 -17.17 6.78 6.18
C LYS A 56 -18.67 6.64 5.92
N ALA A 57 -19.28 7.60 5.23
CA ALA A 57 -20.69 7.52 4.87
C ALA A 57 -20.97 6.40 3.87
N GLU A 58 -20.09 6.24 2.87
CA GLU A 58 -20.23 5.21 1.84
C GLU A 58 -20.03 3.80 2.41
N LEU A 59 -19.04 3.62 3.29
CA LEU A 59 -18.85 2.36 4.02
C LEU A 59 -20.11 1.97 4.81
N ARG A 60 -20.76 2.93 5.48
CA ARG A 60 -22.01 2.68 6.20
C ARG A 60 -23.15 2.32 5.26
N ALA A 61 -23.26 2.98 4.12
CA ALA A 61 -24.28 2.69 3.12
C ALA A 61 -24.11 1.27 2.55
N GLU A 62 -22.89 0.90 2.18
CA GLU A 62 -22.58 -0.44 1.66
C GLU A 62 -22.73 -1.54 2.73
N ALA A 63 -22.33 -1.28 3.97
CA ALA A 63 -22.57 -2.20 5.08
C ALA A 63 -24.06 -2.45 5.33
N ALA A 64 -24.87 -1.39 5.31
CA ALA A 64 -26.32 -1.51 5.46
C ALA A 64 -26.95 -2.33 4.32
N LYS A 65 -26.49 -2.14 3.07
CA LYS A 65 -26.91 -2.97 1.93
C LYS A 65 -26.52 -4.44 2.10
N ALA A 66 -25.35 -4.69 2.69
CA ALA A 66 -24.84 -6.03 2.98
C ALA A 66 -25.45 -6.67 4.25
N GLY A 67 -26.30 -5.95 4.99
CA GLY A 67 -26.86 -6.42 6.26
C GLY A 67 -25.81 -6.56 7.37
N VAL A 68 -24.70 -5.83 7.28
CA VAL A 68 -23.62 -5.82 8.26
C VAL A 68 -23.86 -4.66 9.23
N ASP A 69 -24.00 -5.00 10.51
CA ASP A 69 -24.03 -4.02 11.59
C ASP A 69 -22.63 -3.89 12.22
N PHE A 70 -22.13 -2.66 12.28
CA PHE A 70 -20.88 -2.36 12.98
C PHE A 70 -21.14 -2.00 14.44
N PRO A 71 -20.28 -2.42 15.38
CA PRO A 71 -20.31 -1.91 16.74
C PRO A 71 -20.16 -0.39 16.79
N ASP A 72 -20.79 0.25 17.77
CA ASP A 72 -20.69 1.70 17.97
C ASP A 72 -19.22 2.14 18.09
N GLY A 73 -18.87 3.21 17.37
CA GLY A 73 -17.51 3.75 17.34
C GLY A 73 -16.48 2.92 16.57
N PHE A 74 -16.81 1.72 16.08
CA PHE A 74 -15.85 0.90 15.31
C PHE A 74 -15.30 1.64 14.10
N ILE A 75 -16.18 2.31 13.36
CA ILE A 75 -15.82 3.03 12.14
C ILE A 75 -14.89 4.22 12.42
N ASP A 76 -14.94 4.78 13.63
CA ASP A 76 -14.04 5.87 14.06
C ASP A 76 -12.60 5.40 14.31
N LEU A 77 -12.41 4.08 14.49
CA LEU A 77 -11.09 3.46 14.66
C LEU A 77 -10.47 3.03 13.32
N LEU A 78 -11.23 3.08 12.23
CA LEU A 78 -10.75 2.70 10.90
C LEU A 78 -9.86 3.80 10.32
N ASP A 79 -8.76 3.39 9.71
CA ASP A 79 -7.95 4.28 8.87
C ASP A 79 -8.69 4.56 7.55
N LEU A 80 -9.46 5.65 7.54
CA LEU A 80 -10.27 6.08 6.40
C LEU A 80 -9.42 6.37 5.15
N SER A 81 -8.12 6.64 5.30
CA SER A 81 -7.23 6.87 4.15
C SER A 81 -7.08 5.63 3.27
N LYS A 82 -7.31 4.43 3.81
CA LYS A 82 -7.29 3.16 3.07
C LYS A 82 -8.55 2.91 2.26
N LEU A 83 -9.60 3.69 2.49
CA LEU A 83 -10.86 3.61 1.76
C LEU A 83 -10.93 4.60 0.60
N LEU A 84 -9.90 5.43 0.45
CA LEU A 84 -9.80 6.43 -0.61
C LEU A 84 -8.95 5.88 -1.77
N GLY A 85 -9.33 6.23 -2.98
CA GLY A 85 -8.54 6.03 -4.19
C GLY A 85 -7.44 7.07 -4.35
N GLU A 86 -6.67 6.95 -5.43
CA GLU A 86 -5.59 7.90 -5.76
C GLU A 86 -6.11 9.33 -5.98
N ASP A 87 -7.36 9.44 -6.43
CA ASP A 87 -8.05 10.72 -6.66
C ASP A 87 -8.57 11.38 -5.37
N GLY A 88 -8.43 10.71 -4.21
CA GLY A 88 -8.97 11.18 -2.94
C GLY A 88 -10.48 10.94 -2.78
N GLU A 89 -11.14 10.29 -3.73
CA GLU A 89 -12.54 9.88 -3.65
C GLU A 89 -12.69 8.47 -3.04
N PRO A 90 -13.85 8.13 -2.46
CA PRO A 90 -14.09 6.79 -1.92
C PRO A 90 -13.95 5.69 -2.99
N ALA A 91 -13.09 4.70 -2.73
CA ALA A 91 -12.87 3.58 -3.63
C ALA A 91 -13.81 2.42 -3.29
N ALA A 92 -14.75 2.12 -4.19
CA ALA A 92 -15.72 1.03 -4.02
C ALA A 92 -15.05 -0.33 -3.76
N GLU A 93 -13.93 -0.62 -4.42
CA GLU A 93 -13.19 -1.87 -4.24
C GLU A 93 -12.59 -2.00 -2.83
N ALA A 94 -12.03 -0.90 -2.30
CA ALA A 94 -11.47 -0.86 -0.95
C ALA A 94 -12.56 -1.02 0.11
N ILE A 95 -13.71 -0.36 -0.09
CA ILE A 95 -14.89 -0.50 0.77
C ILE A 95 -15.41 -1.94 0.74
N ALA A 96 -15.56 -2.54 -0.44
CA ALA A 96 -15.98 -3.93 -0.57
C ALA A 96 -15.00 -4.89 0.13
N LEU A 97 -13.68 -4.64 0.00
CA LEU A 97 -12.66 -5.42 0.70
C LEU A 97 -12.77 -5.28 2.22
N ALA A 98 -13.03 -4.07 2.73
CA ALA A 98 -13.23 -3.82 4.15
C ALA A 98 -14.47 -4.54 4.72
N LEU A 99 -15.49 -4.79 3.88
CA LEU A 99 -16.71 -5.50 4.27
C LEU A 99 -16.58 -7.02 4.23
N LYS A 100 -15.64 -7.59 3.47
CA LYS A 100 -15.46 -9.05 3.33
C LYS A 100 -15.42 -9.81 4.66
N PRO A 101 -14.69 -9.37 5.70
CA PRO A 101 -14.62 -10.11 6.97
C PRO A 101 -15.94 -10.20 7.73
N PHE A 102 -16.89 -9.31 7.43
CA PHE A 102 -18.20 -9.25 8.08
C PHE A 102 -19.29 -9.96 7.29
N GLN A 103 -19.02 -10.28 6.02
CA GLN A 103 -19.90 -11.13 5.23
C GLN A 103 -19.79 -12.54 5.78
N ALA A 104 -20.92 -13.12 6.19
CA ALA A 104 -20.97 -14.40 6.88
C ALA A 104 -20.15 -15.48 6.13
N GLU A 105 -18.97 -15.80 6.64
CA GLU A 105 -18.20 -16.92 6.15
C GLU A 105 -18.91 -18.23 6.53
N PRO A 106 -18.84 -19.26 5.68
CA PRO A 106 -19.31 -20.58 6.06
C PRO A 106 -18.58 -21.04 7.33
N GLU A 107 -19.36 -21.54 8.29
CA GLU A 107 -18.87 -21.97 9.61
C GLU A 107 -17.55 -22.73 9.50
N PRO A 108 -16.48 -22.29 10.20
CA PRO A 108 -15.15 -22.86 10.04
C PRO A 108 -15.20 -24.34 10.40
N LYS A 109 -14.94 -25.20 9.41
CA LYS A 109 -14.84 -26.64 9.60
C LYS A 109 -13.51 -26.95 10.28
N PHE A 110 -13.53 -26.93 11.61
CA PHE A 110 -12.39 -27.37 12.39
C PHE A 110 -12.21 -28.90 12.23
N PRO A 111 -11.03 -29.38 11.80
CA PRO A 111 -10.76 -30.81 11.76
C PRO A 111 -10.83 -31.35 13.19
N GLN A 112 -11.67 -32.34 13.42
CA GLN A 112 -11.74 -33.02 14.70
C GLN A 112 -10.44 -33.79 14.90
N ILE A 113 -9.61 -33.35 15.84
CA ILE A 113 -8.42 -34.08 16.24
C ILE A 113 -8.87 -35.31 17.03
N MET A 114 -8.62 -36.52 16.50
CA MET A 114 -8.87 -37.76 17.22
C MET A 114 -8.20 -37.70 18.60
N GLY A 115 -9.00 -37.78 19.67
CA GLY A 115 -8.52 -37.74 21.06
C GLY A 115 -8.72 -36.40 21.79
N MET A 116 -9.06 -35.30 21.11
CA MET A 116 -9.50 -34.06 21.77
C MET A 116 -11.03 -34.06 21.92
N GLY A 117 -11.52 -34.69 23.00
CA GLY A 117 -12.94 -34.69 23.38
C GLY A 117 -13.48 -36.08 23.72
N HIS A 118 -14.59 -36.11 24.47
CA HIS A 118 -15.30 -37.35 24.79
C HIS A 118 -15.96 -37.87 23.51
N TYR A 119 -15.32 -38.84 22.87
CA TYR A 119 -15.94 -39.62 21.82
C TYR A 119 -17.09 -40.43 22.42
N ASN A 120 -18.33 -40.04 22.13
CA ASN A 120 -19.50 -40.89 22.37
C ASN A 120 -19.58 -41.98 21.29
N GLY A 121 -18.50 -42.75 21.16
CA GLY A 121 -18.46 -43.97 20.37
C GLY A 121 -18.91 -45.13 21.24
N ILE A 122 -19.98 -45.79 20.81
CA ILE A 122 -20.60 -47.00 21.37
C ILE A 122 -19.60 -47.90 22.11
N GLY A 123 -19.64 -47.87 23.44
CA GLY A 123 -18.78 -48.67 24.30
C GLY A 123 -18.50 -47.99 25.64
N ALA A 124 -19.47 -48.02 26.54
CA ALA A 124 -19.32 -47.56 27.91
C ALA A 124 -18.12 -48.24 28.58
N ARG A 125 -17.01 -47.53 28.69
CA ARG A 125 -15.94 -47.88 29.63
C ARG A 125 -16.15 -47.03 30.88
N SER A 126 -16.30 -47.72 32.01
CA SER A 126 -16.47 -47.13 33.34
C SER A 126 -15.44 -46.01 33.55
N SER A 127 -15.91 -44.78 33.74
CA SER A 127 -15.08 -43.69 34.21
C SER A 127 -14.62 -44.02 35.64
N VAL A 128 -13.42 -44.57 35.77
CA VAL A 128 -12.76 -44.64 37.08
C VAL A 128 -12.43 -43.21 37.45
N SER A 129 -13.19 -42.62 38.38
CA SER A 129 -12.86 -41.33 38.93
C SER A 129 -11.47 -41.40 39.58
N LEU A 130 -10.56 -40.53 39.15
CA LEU A 130 -9.26 -40.34 39.80
C LEU A 130 -9.37 -39.54 41.11
N ASP A 131 -10.59 -39.19 41.52
CA ASP A 131 -10.84 -38.61 42.82
C ASP A 131 -10.53 -39.64 43.91
N ALA A 132 -9.54 -39.32 44.74
CA ALA A 132 -9.13 -40.16 45.86
C ALA A 132 -10.24 -40.38 46.89
N ARG A 133 -11.31 -39.57 46.86
CA ARG A 133 -12.50 -39.73 47.72
C ARG A 133 -13.43 -40.85 47.28
N ASN A 134 -13.33 -41.29 46.03
CA ASN A 134 -14.17 -42.34 45.43
C ASN A 134 -13.40 -43.66 45.22
N ARG A 135 -12.24 -43.84 45.87
CA ARG A 135 -11.47 -45.09 45.91
C ARG A 135 -11.66 -45.85 47.22
#